data_AF-A0A1V2DV84-F1
#
_entry.id   AF-A0A1V2DV84-F1
#
_cell.length_a   1.000
_cell.length_b   1.000
_cell.length_c   1.000
_cell.angle_alpha   90.00
_cell.angle_beta   90.00
_cell.angle_gamma   90.00
#
_symmetry.space_group_name_H-M   'P 1'
#
loop_
_entity.id
_entity.type
_entity.pdbx_description
1 polymer ?
#
loop_
_entity_poly.entity_id
_entity_poly.type
_entity_poly.pdbx_seq_one_letter_code
_entity_poly.pdbx_strand_id
1 'polypeptide(L)'
;MLDSPVTSQNTLLFLNADPKVSGEGELAELATVARHRGWELLYNNCAEQAFSEALARSKSIVTNSYHGAYWGLLSGRTVALIGYSSKFHSLFSGLGLPPEKVVQYDRGDERALVTTLRGLELEASGACLPDPEAVRRAFRARNKAFADRLVARKILAGYRFSARVPQPE
;
A
#
# COMPACT_ATOMS: atom_id res chain seq x y z
N MET A 1 -11.96 0.35 -5.35
CA MET A 1 -10.72 0.20 -4.55
C MET A 1 -10.25 1.54 -4.00
N LEU A 2 -9.64 2.44 -4.80
CA LEU A 2 -9.06 3.67 -4.23
C LEU A 2 -10.07 4.72 -3.76
N ASP A 3 -11.28 4.72 -4.31
CA ASP A 3 -12.36 5.64 -3.92
C ASP A 3 -13.28 5.06 -2.84
N SER A 4 -13.03 3.84 -2.39
CA SER A 4 -13.87 3.18 -1.38
C SER A 4 -13.65 3.86 -0.01
N PRO A 5 -14.70 4.35 0.67
CA PRO A 5 -14.54 4.99 1.97
C PRO A 5 -14.01 3.99 3.01
N VAL A 6 -13.37 4.50 4.06
CA VAL A 6 -12.97 3.70 5.21
C VAL A 6 -14.18 3.50 6.12
N THR A 7 -14.67 2.26 6.26
CA THR A 7 -15.92 1.96 7.00
C THR A 7 -15.72 1.03 8.20
N SER A 8 -14.50 0.54 8.41
CA SER A 8 -14.16 -0.47 9.41
C SER A 8 -12.97 0.00 10.27
N GLN A 9 -12.63 -0.72 11.34
CA GLN A 9 -11.44 -0.48 12.16
C GLN A 9 -10.33 -1.53 11.94
N ASN A 10 -10.51 -2.46 11.00
CA ASN A 10 -9.54 -3.54 10.81
C ASN A 10 -8.20 -3.02 10.29
N THR A 11 -7.16 -3.81 10.55
CA THR A 11 -5.82 -3.61 10.01
C THR A 11 -5.48 -4.73 9.03
N LEU A 12 -5.01 -4.35 7.86
CA LEU A 12 -4.46 -5.24 6.85
C LEU A 12 -2.94 -5.31 7.01
N LEU A 13 -2.40 -6.50 7.23
CA LEU A 13 -0.98 -6.79 7.06
C LEU A 13 -0.75 -7.23 5.61
N PHE A 14 -0.18 -6.36 4.78
CA PHE A 14 0.06 -6.63 3.37
C PHE A 14 1.55 -6.70 3.06
N LEU A 15 2.08 -7.90 2.84
CA LEU A 15 3.52 -8.12 2.70
C LEU A 15 3.96 -8.40 1.27
N ASN A 16 5.24 -8.22 0.99
CA ASN A 16 5.85 -8.64 -0.26
C ASN A 16 6.02 -10.17 -0.23
N ALA A 17 5.57 -10.86 -1.28
CA ALA A 17 5.68 -12.31 -1.40
C ALA A 17 7.09 -12.78 -1.81
N ASP A 18 7.95 -11.88 -2.29
CA ASP A 18 9.31 -12.21 -2.68
C ASP A 18 10.13 -12.62 -1.45
N PRO A 19 10.63 -13.87 -1.36
CA PRO A 19 11.42 -14.32 -0.22
C PRO A 19 12.72 -13.54 -0.07
N LYS A 20 13.26 -12.95 -1.14
CA LYS A 20 14.41 -12.04 -1.07
C LYS A 20 14.09 -10.70 -0.42
N VAL A 21 12.85 -10.47 -0.02
CA VAL A 21 12.39 -9.25 0.65
C VAL A 21 11.89 -9.57 2.04
N SER A 22 10.99 -10.55 2.16
CA SER A 22 10.33 -10.87 3.43
C SER A 22 10.97 -12.03 4.18
N GLY A 23 11.93 -12.74 3.58
CA GLY A 23 12.54 -13.95 4.13
C GLY A 23 12.07 -15.22 3.43
N GLU A 24 12.90 -16.27 3.49
CA GLU A 24 12.57 -17.63 3.02
C GLU A 24 11.92 -18.48 4.12
N GLY A 25 11.92 -18.01 5.37
CA GLY A 25 11.90 -18.85 6.57
C GLY A 25 10.53 -19.20 7.12
N GLU A 26 9.62 -18.31 7.50
CA GLU A 26 8.53 -18.68 8.42
C GLU A 26 7.24 -17.91 8.13
N LEU A 27 6.60 -18.19 6.98
CA LEU A 27 5.21 -17.76 6.70
C LEU A 27 4.24 -18.04 7.87
N ALA A 28 4.52 -19.12 8.63
CA ALA A 28 3.79 -19.48 9.84
C ALA A 28 3.97 -18.48 10.99
N GLU A 29 5.17 -17.91 11.18
CA GLU A 29 5.44 -16.92 12.22
C GLU A 29 4.77 -15.59 11.87
N LEU A 30 4.86 -15.14 10.61
CA LEU A 30 4.13 -13.96 10.13
C LEU A 30 2.61 -14.12 10.29
N ALA A 31 2.06 -15.28 9.94
CA ALA A 31 0.65 -15.59 10.15
C ALA A 31 0.27 -15.62 11.63
N THR A 32 1.18 -16.08 12.49
CA THR A 32 1.00 -16.08 13.95
C THR A 32 0.97 -14.66 14.50
N VAL A 33 1.89 -13.79 14.08
CA VAL A 33 1.87 -12.36 14.44
C VAL A 33 0.57 -11.70 13.98
N ALA A 34 0.17 -11.92 12.73
CA ALA A 34 -1.08 -11.37 12.20
C ALA A 34 -2.29 -11.79 13.03
N ARG A 35 -2.41 -13.09 13.33
CA ARG A 35 -3.52 -13.64 14.13
C ARG A 35 -3.54 -13.06 15.54
N HIS A 36 -2.40 -12.99 16.22
CA HIS A 36 -2.31 -12.40 17.57
C HIS A 36 -2.69 -10.93 17.61
N ARG A 37 -2.37 -10.18 16.55
CA ARG A 37 -2.72 -8.76 16.42
C ARG A 37 -4.14 -8.52 15.88
N GLY A 38 -4.86 -9.58 15.48
CA GLY A 38 -6.16 -9.47 14.81
C GLY A 38 -6.07 -8.81 13.43
N TRP A 39 -4.92 -8.94 12.75
CA TRP A 39 -4.69 -8.38 11.42
C TRP A 39 -5.04 -9.40 10.34
N GLU A 40 -5.64 -8.90 9.25
CA GLU A 40 -5.85 -9.71 8.04
C GLU A 40 -4.54 -9.78 7.26
N LEU A 41 -3.98 -10.97 7.03
CA LEU A 41 -2.72 -11.15 6.30
C LEU A 41 -2.97 -11.42 4.82
N LEU A 42 -2.36 -10.60 3.95
CA LEU A 42 -2.28 -10.84 2.52
C LEU A 42 -0.86 -10.56 2.00
N TYR A 43 -0.56 -11.09 0.83
CA TYR A 43 0.70 -10.87 0.13
C TYR A 43 0.48 -10.17 -1.21
N ASN A 44 1.48 -9.48 -1.74
CA ASN A 44 1.38 -8.72 -2.99
C ASN A 44 1.23 -9.57 -4.26
N ASN A 45 1.29 -10.90 -4.14
CA ASN A 45 0.95 -11.86 -5.19
C ASN A 45 -0.49 -12.38 -5.08
N CYS A 46 -1.32 -11.88 -4.15
CA CYS A 46 -2.73 -12.23 -4.06
C CYS A 46 -3.54 -11.68 -5.25
N ALA A 47 -4.76 -12.19 -5.44
CA ALA A 47 -5.68 -11.67 -6.44
C ALA A 47 -6.09 -10.22 -6.14
N GLU A 48 -6.27 -9.39 -7.18
CA GLU A 48 -6.70 -7.99 -7.03
C GLU A 48 -8.01 -7.86 -6.24
N GLN A 49 -8.94 -8.79 -6.46
CA GLN A 49 -10.22 -8.81 -5.75
C GLN A 49 -10.03 -9.02 -4.25
N ALA A 50 -9.21 -10.00 -3.83
CA ALA A 50 -8.92 -10.27 -2.43
C ALA A 50 -8.29 -9.04 -1.75
N PHE A 51 -7.31 -8.41 -2.41
CA PHE A 51 -6.72 -7.17 -1.90
C PHE A 51 -7.76 -6.03 -1.80
N SER A 52 -8.60 -5.86 -2.83
CA SER A 52 -9.62 -4.82 -2.87
C SER A 52 -10.65 -4.97 -1.74
N GLU A 53 -11.10 -6.19 -1.47
CA GLU A 53 -12.03 -6.52 -0.40
C GLU A 53 -11.41 -6.29 0.99
N ALA A 54 -10.18 -6.77 1.21
CA ALA A 54 -9.45 -6.54 2.46
C ALA A 54 -9.19 -5.05 2.71
N LEU A 55 -8.79 -4.31 1.68
CA LEU A 55 -8.57 -2.87 1.76
C LEU A 55 -9.87 -2.10 2.04
N ALA A 56 -10.99 -2.53 1.46
CA ALA A 56 -12.30 -1.91 1.70
C ALA A 56 -12.72 -2.04 3.18
N ARG A 57 -12.37 -3.17 3.82
CA ARG A 57 -12.64 -3.44 5.24
C ARG A 57 -11.55 -2.97 6.19
N SER A 58 -10.53 -2.26 5.73
CA SER A 58 -9.39 -1.86 6.58
C SER A 58 -9.24 -0.34 6.68
N LYS A 59 -9.06 0.15 7.90
CA LYS A 59 -8.69 1.55 8.20
C LYS A 59 -7.19 1.75 8.17
N SER A 60 -6.46 0.71 8.55
CA SER A 60 -5.01 0.77 8.65
C SER A 60 -4.37 -0.33 7.80
N ILE A 61 -3.17 -0.07 7.32
CA ILE A 61 -2.33 -1.03 6.62
C ILE A 61 -0.96 -1.05 7.26
N VAL A 62 -0.48 -2.23 7.62
CA VAL A 62 0.93 -2.50 7.92
C VAL A 62 1.53 -3.18 6.70
N THR A 63 2.61 -2.66 6.13
CA THR A 63 3.12 -3.18 4.86
C THR A 63 4.60 -2.96 4.65
N ASN A 64 5.27 -3.92 4.01
CA ASN A 64 6.57 -3.73 3.35
C ASN A 64 6.43 -3.70 1.81
N SER A 65 5.20 -3.64 1.29
CA SER A 65 4.92 -3.58 -0.15
C SER A 65 4.73 -2.14 -0.61
N TYR A 66 5.45 -1.76 -1.67
CA TYR A 66 5.32 -0.43 -2.27
C TYR A 66 3.88 -0.17 -2.74
N HIS A 67 3.26 -1.15 -3.40
CA HIS A 67 1.87 -1.05 -3.87
C HIS A 67 0.88 -0.97 -2.70
N GLY A 68 1.14 -1.73 -1.63
CA GLY A 68 0.37 -1.64 -0.39
C GLY A 68 0.35 -0.25 0.20
N ALA A 69 1.54 0.34 0.35
CA ALA A 69 1.69 1.68 0.88
C ALA A 69 1.06 2.74 -0.04
N TYR A 70 1.38 2.69 -1.33
CA TYR A 70 0.88 3.65 -2.32
C TYR A 70 -0.65 3.64 -2.40
N TRP A 71 -1.27 2.46 -2.52
CA TRP A 71 -2.73 2.35 -2.59
C TRP A 71 -3.41 2.65 -1.27
N GLY A 72 -2.83 2.24 -0.14
CA GLY A 72 -3.32 2.57 1.19
C GLY A 72 -3.40 4.08 1.43
N LEU A 73 -2.30 4.78 1.18
CA LEU A 73 -2.23 6.24 1.34
C LEU A 73 -3.23 6.95 0.43
N LEU A 74 -3.27 6.63 -0.87
CA LEU A 74 -4.18 7.26 -1.83
C LEU A 74 -5.66 6.96 -1.60
N SER A 75 -5.95 5.91 -0.85
CA SER A 75 -7.31 5.58 -0.42
C SER A 75 -7.63 6.12 0.98
N GLY A 76 -6.72 6.87 1.61
CA GLY A 76 -6.98 7.53 2.90
C GLY A 76 -6.87 6.61 4.11
N ARG A 77 -6.15 5.49 3.99
CA ARG A 77 -5.85 4.62 5.14
C ARG A 77 -4.61 5.13 5.86
N THR A 78 -4.55 4.84 7.15
CA THR A 78 -3.30 4.98 7.92
C THR A 78 -2.34 3.87 7.50
N VAL A 79 -1.13 4.21 7.07
CA VAL A 79 -0.12 3.25 6.62
C VAL A 79 1.08 3.29 7.55
N ALA A 80 1.37 2.16 8.20
CA ALA A 80 2.67 1.92 8.81
C ALA A 80 3.54 1.15 7.81
N LEU A 81 4.59 1.81 7.32
CA LEU A 81 5.45 1.30 6.27
C LEU A 81 6.76 0.78 6.85
N ILE A 82 7.02 -0.51 6.62
CA ILE A 82 8.25 -1.20 6.98
C ILE A 82 9.13 -1.27 5.72
N GLY A 83 10.04 -0.32 5.58
CA GLY A 83 10.87 -0.13 4.40
C GLY A 83 12.19 -0.89 4.45
N TYR A 84 12.61 -1.41 3.30
CA TYR A 84 13.91 -2.08 3.10
C TYR A 84 14.77 -1.44 2.00
N SER A 85 14.36 -0.26 1.52
CA SER A 85 15.09 0.48 0.48
C SER A 85 14.68 1.95 0.44
N SER A 86 15.53 2.78 -0.16
CA SER A 86 15.32 4.23 -0.28
C SER A 86 14.00 4.62 -0.99
N LYS A 87 13.46 3.76 -1.86
CA LYS A 87 12.20 4.02 -2.58
C LYS A 87 11.01 4.32 -1.66
N PHE A 88 11.01 3.77 -0.45
CA PHE A 88 9.95 3.99 0.53
C PHE A 88 10.02 5.39 1.15
N HIS A 89 11.23 5.90 1.41
CA HIS A 89 11.44 7.29 1.79
C HIS A 89 11.06 8.24 0.63
N SER A 90 11.42 7.88 -0.61
CA SER A 90 11.01 8.65 -1.79
C SER A 90 9.48 8.71 -1.95
N LEU A 91 8.78 7.60 -1.66
CA LEU A 91 7.31 7.56 -1.68
C LEU A 91 6.73 8.53 -0.66
N PHE A 92 7.19 8.48 0.60
CA PHE A 92 6.69 9.37 1.66
C PHE A 92 6.99 10.83 1.33
N SER A 93 8.25 11.14 0.98
CA SER A 93 8.67 12.49 0.61
C SER A 93 7.88 13.04 -0.59
N GLY A 94 7.68 12.22 -1.63
CA GLY A 94 6.91 12.60 -2.83
C GLY A 94 5.42 12.80 -2.59
N LEU A 95 4.90 12.28 -1.48
CA LEU A 95 3.52 12.48 -1.01
C LEU A 95 3.41 13.56 0.07
N GLY A 96 4.51 14.24 0.41
CA GLY A 96 4.54 15.25 1.47
C GLY A 96 4.43 14.67 2.88
N LEU A 97 4.75 13.39 3.05
CA LEU A 97 4.78 12.69 4.34
C LEU A 97 6.21 12.64 4.91
N PRO A 98 6.36 12.68 6.25
CA PRO A 98 7.65 12.63 6.92
C PRO A 98 8.38 11.29 6.66
N PRO A 99 9.52 11.27 5.95
CA PRO A 99 10.24 10.03 5.63
C PRO A 99 10.73 9.26 6.87
N GLU A 100 10.90 9.93 8.02
CA GLU A 100 11.27 9.32 9.30
C GLU A 100 10.18 8.40 9.89
N LYS A 101 8.94 8.46 9.37
CA LYS A 101 7.89 7.48 9.73
C LYS A 101 8.10 6.10 9.10
N VAL A 102 9.01 5.97 8.14
CA VAL A 102 9.30 4.68 7.51
C VAL A 102 10.21 3.85 8.44
N VAL A 103 9.64 2.81 9.03
CA VAL A 103 10.38 1.87 9.89
C VAL A 103 11.32 1.05 9.02
N GLN A 104 12.63 1.10 9.28
CA GLN A 104 13.62 0.39 8.47
C GLN A 104 13.82 -1.05 8.95
N TYR A 105 14.04 -1.96 8.00
CA TYR A 105 14.63 -3.28 8.25
C TYR A 105 15.52 -3.69 7.07
N ASP A 106 16.40 -4.65 7.30
CA ASP A 106 17.28 -5.16 6.25
C ASP A 106 16.53 -6.09 5.31
N ARG A 107 16.73 -5.90 4.01
CA ARG A 107 16.08 -6.69 2.97
C ARG A 107 16.42 -8.18 3.14
N GLY A 108 15.39 -9.02 3.26
CA GLY A 108 15.56 -10.47 3.45
C GLY A 108 15.83 -10.88 4.90
N ASP A 109 15.97 -9.92 5.83
CA ASP A 109 16.05 -10.22 7.26
C ASP A 109 14.64 -10.43 7.84
N GLU A 110 14.21 -11.68 7.79
CA GLU A 110 12.92 -12.09 8.32
C GLU A 110 12.78 -11.88 9.82
N ARG A 111 13.83 -12.18 10.59
CA ARG A 111 13.79 -12.07 12.05
C ARG A 111 13.60 -10.61 12.45
N ALA A 112 14.29 -9.70 11.76
CA ALA A 112 14.08 -8.27 11.94
C ALA A 112 12.65 -7.86 11.54
N LEU A 113 12.10 -8.38 10.43
CA LEU A 113 10.73 -8.10 10.01
C LEU A 113 9.70 -8.56 11.06
N VAL A 114 9.80 -9.80 11.55
CA VAL A 114 8.91 -10.34 12.59
C VAL A 114 9.03 -9.53 13.88
N THR A 115 10.26 -9.23 14.32
CA THR A 115 10.51 -8.42 15.52
C THR A 115 9.88 -7.03 15.37
N THR A 116 10.05 -6.42 14.20
CA THR A 116 9.43 -5.13 13.87
C THR A 116 7.92 -5.21 13.94
N LEU A 117 7.29 -6.21 13.33
CA LEU A 117 5.84 -6.39 13.36
C LEU A 117 5.31 -6.62 14.78
N ARG A 118 6.06 -7.35 15.62
CA ARG A 118 5.72 -7.59 17.04
C ARG A 118 5.82 -6.35 17.91
N GLY A 119 6.70 -5.42 17.59
CA GLY A 119 6.88 -4.15 18.33
C GLY A 119 6.19 -2.95 17.68
N LEU A 120 5.49 -3.13 16.56
CA LEU A 120 4.93 -2.03 15.79
C LEU A 120 3.73 -1.39 16.52
N GLU A 121 3.81 -0.09 16.72
CA GLU A 121 2.73 0.75 17.24
C GLU A 121 2.18 1.61 16.09
N LEU A 122 0.93 1.37 15.69
CA LEU A 122 0.29 2.04 14.55
C LEU A 122 0.14 3.55 14.76
N GLU A 123 -0.18 4.00 15.98
CA GLU A 123 -0.33 5.43 16.29
C GLU A 123 1.00 6.19 16.15
N ALA A 124 2.12 5.52 16.49
CA ALA A 124 3.44 6.12 16.42
C ALA A 124 4.05 6.08 15.02
N SER A 125 3.88 4.97 14.30
CA SER A 125 4.51 4.71 12.98
C SER A 125 3.60 5.00 11.78
N GLY A 126 2.30 5.10 12.01
CA GLY A 126 1.32 5.33 10.95
C GLY A 126 1.43 6.72 10.34
N ALA A 127 1.25 6.78 9.03
CA ALA A 127 1.09 8.01 8.26
C ALA A 127 -0.20 7.96 7.43
N CYS A 128 -0.90 9.09 7.35
CA CYS A 128 -2.08 9.25 6.50
C CYS A 128 -1.95 10.54 5.71
N LEU A 129 -2.46 10.56 4.48
CA LEU A 129 -2.54 11.80 3.71
C LEU A 129 -3.57 12.74 4.34
N PRO A 130 -3.28 14.04 4.49
CA PRO A 130 -4.27 15.01 4.98
C PRO A 130 -5.49 15.13 4.07
N ASP A 131 -5.28 15.07 2.75
CA ASP A 131 -6.34 15.05 1.74
C ASP A 131 -6.02 14.01 0.65
N PRO A 132 -6.33 12.72 0.91
CA PRO A 132 -6.05 11.64 -0.04
C PRO A 132 -6.82 11.81 -1.35
N GLU A 133 -7.99 12.46 -1.31
CA GLU A 133 -8.81 12.67 -2.49
C GLU A 133 -8.17 13.70 -3.43
N ALA A 134 -7.73 14.85 -2.91
CA ALA A 134 -7.03 15.85 -3.71
C ALA A 134 -5.75 15.29 -4.33
N VAL A 135 -4.96 14.53 -3.56
CA VAL A 135 -3.74 13.89 -4.07
C VAL A 135 -4.09 12.89 -5.18
N ARG A 136 -5.11 12.04 -4.98
CA ARG A 136 -5.57 11.09 -6.00
C ARG A 136 -6.08 11.78 -7.27
N ARG A 137 -6.84 12.87 -7.14
CA ARG A 137 -7.30 13.70 -8.27
C ARG A 137 -6.11 14.29 -9.03
N ALA A 138 -5.10 14.81 -8.33
CA ALA A 138 -3.90 15.35 -8.94
C ALA A 138 -3.10 14.29 -9.73
N PHE A 139 -2.93 13.08 -9.18
CA PHE A 139 -2.30 11.97 -9.92
C PHE A 139 -3.09 11.59 -11.17
N ARG A 140 -4.42 11.46 -11.06
CA ARG A 140 -5.30 11.17 -12.21
C ARG A 140 -5.19 12.23 -13.30
N ALA A 141 -5.20 13.51 -12.92
CA ALA A 141 -5.06 14.63 -13.85
C ALA A 141 -3.69 14.60 -14.57
N ARG A 142 -2.60 14.34 -13.83
CA ARG A 142 -1.25 14.21 -14.41
C ARG A 142 -1.16 13.06 -15.42
N ASN A 143 -1.73 11.91 -15.07
CA ASN A 143 -1.75 10.72 -15.94
C ASN A 143 -2.57 10.98 -17.21
N LYS A 144 -3.74 11.62 -17.07
CA LYS A 144 -4.56 12.03 -18.22
C LYS A 144 -3.79 12.98 -19.13
N ALA A 145 -3.20 14.03 -18.58
CA ALA A 145 -2.41 14.99 -19.33
C ALA A 145 -1.20 14.34 -20.04
N PHE A 146 -0.58 13.32 -19.42
CA PHE A 146 0.47 12.55 -20.07
C PHE A 146 -0.06 11.74 -21.27
N ALA A 147 -1.16 11.03 -21.10
CA ALA A 147 -1.80 10.28 -22.20
C ALA A 147 -2.22 11.21 -23.35
N ASP A 148 -2.79 12.38 -23.04
CA ASP A 148 -3.15 13.39 -24.02
C ASP A 148 -1.93 13.85 -24.85
N ARG A 149 -0.77 14.03 -24.21
CA ARG A 149 0.49 14.37 -24.91
C ARG A 149 0.97 13.25 -25.83
N LEU A 150 0.77 11.98 -25.47
CA LEU A 150 1.13 10.85 -26.33
C LEU A 150 0.27 10.81 -27.59
N VAL A 151 -1.03 11.09 -27.46
CA VAL A 151 -1.96 11.19 -28.59
C VAL A 151 -1.60 12.38 -29.48
N ALA A 152 -1.35 13.56 -28.90
CA ALA A 152 -0.96 14.75 -29.65
C ALA A 152 0.33 14.54 -30.46
N ARG A 153 1.26 13.71 -29.95
CA ARG A 153 2.49 13.33 -30.64
C ARG A 153 2.34 12.15 -31.61
N LYS A 154 1.12 11.63 -31.80
CA LYS A 154 0.82 10.45 -32.63
C LYS A 154 1.60 9.19 -32.22
N ILE A 155 2.07 9.12 -30.97
CA ILE A 155 2.68 7.92 -30.40
C ILE A 155 1.57 6.88 -30.11
N LEU A 156 0.39 7.36 -29.73
CA LEU A 156 -0.82 6.56 -29.60
C LEU A 156 -1.90 7.11 -30.52
N ALA A 157 -2.66 6.22 -31.17
CA ALA A 157 -3.79 6.60 -32.03
C ALA A 157 -4.96 7.22 -31.24
N GLY A 158 -5.05 6.93 -29.94
CA GLY A 158 -6.07 7.42 -29.02
C GLY A 158 -6.07 6.59 -27.75
N TYR A 159 -6.83 7.02 -26.75
CA TYR A 159 -7.16 6.20 -25.58
C TYR A 159 -8.60 6.47 -25.15
N ARG A 160 -9.27 5.46 -24.59
CA ARG A 160 -10.51 5.64 -23.85
C ARG A 160 -10.24 5.37 -22.38
N PHE A 161 -10.47 6.38 -21.55
CA PHE A 161 -10.57 6.17 -20.13
C PHE A 161 -11.99 5.65 -19.84
N SER A 162 -12.17 4.34 -19.80
CA SER A 162 -13.34 3.79 -19.13
C SER A 162 -13.10 3.96 -17.63
N ALA A 163 -13.91 4.78 -16.95
CA ALA A 163 -14.08 4.60 -15.52
C ALA A 163 -14.39 3.12 -15.33
N ARG A 164 -13.61 2.40 -14.51
CA ARG A 164 -13.73 0.94 -14.34
C ARG A 164 -15.21 0.58 -14.27
N VAL A 165 -15.64 -0.36 -15.12
CA VAL A 165 -16.99 -0.93 -15.11
C VAL A 165 -17.29 -1.30 -13.66
N PRO A 166 -18.34 -0.74 -13.02
CA PRO A 166 -18.78 -1.26 -11.73
C PRO A 166 -19.02 -2.75 -11.93
N GLN A 167 -18.36 -3.60 -11.14
CA GLN A 167 -18.68 -5.02 -11.20
C GLN A 167 -20.16 -5.17 -10.82
N PRO A 168 -20.94 -5.98 -11.55
CA PRO A 168 -22.31 -6.28 -11.15
C PRO A 168 -22.29 -6.89 -9.74
N GLU A 169 -23.27 -6.48 -8.92
CA GLU A 169 -23.56 -7.05 -7.60
C GLU A 169 -23.86 -8.55 -7.67
#